data_AF-A0A9W9SR81-F1
#
_entry.id   AF-A0A9W9SR81-F1
#
_cell.length_a   1.000
_cell.length_b   1.000
_cell.length_c   1.000
_cell.angle_alpha   90.00
_cell.angle_beta   90.00
_cell.angle_gamma   90.00
#
_symmetry.space_group_name_H-M   'P 1'
#
loop_
_entity.id
_entity.type
_entity.pdbx_description
1 polymer ?
#
loop_
_entity_poly.entity_id
_entity_poly.type
_entity_poly.pdbx_seq_one_letter_code
_entity_poly.pdbx_strand_id
1 'polypeptide(L)'
;MRKLGKGQSVVFYIPRDIQFKILALSGKHTNSEITVSDVLRWAVSETWTELRHRMPIWAVQGKRFERQRAIWGNTSADYFAGLS
;
A
#
# COMPACT_ATOMS: atom_id res chain seq x y z
N MET A 1 21.59 -3.35 -6.55
CA MET A 1 20.96 -3.87 -5.32
C MET A 1 21.96 -3.75 -4.17
N ARG A 2 21.53 -3.25 -3.00
CA ARG A 2 22.44 -2.96 -1.87
C ARG A 2 23.05 -4.26 -1.33
N LYS A 3 24.39 -4.29 -1.21
CA LYS A 3 25.18 -5.47 -0.78
C LYS A 3 24.77 -5.91 0.64
N LEU A 4 23.85 -6.86 0.74
CA LEU A 4 23.43 -7.53 1.99
C LEU A 4 24.50 -8.54 2.42
N GLY A 5 25.59 -8.06 3.02
CA GLY A 5 26.64 -8.91 3.60
C GLY A 5 26.92 -8.64 5.08
N LYS A 6 26.37 -7.56 5.64
CA LYS A 6 26.43 -7.21 7.06
C LYS A 6 25.03 -6.76 7.48
N GLY A 7 24.50 -7.30 8.57
CA GLY A 7 23.10 -7.15 8.99
C GLY A 7 22.59 -5.70 8.90
N GLN A 8 21.31 -5.54 8.55
CA GLN A 8 20.65 -4.25 8.49
C GLN A 8 19.95 -3.97 9.82
N SER A 9 20.11 -2.77 10.35
CA SER A 9 19.36 -2.30 11.52
C SER A 9 18.35 -1.24 11.08
N VAL A 10 17.16 -1.29 11.68
CA VAL A 10 16.05 -0.36 11.41
C VAL A 10 15.57 0.20 12.74
N VAL A 11 15.35 1.51 12.78
CA VAL A 11 14.79 2.22 13.94
C VAL A 11 13.43 2.80 13.54
N PHE A 12 12.44 2.62 14.41
CA PHE A 12 11.08 3.13 14.19
C PHE A 12 10.88 4.43 14.97
N TYR A 13 10.51 5.50 14.27
CA TYR A 13 10.08 6.76 14.88
C TYR A 13 8.56 6.82 14.84
N ILE A 14 7.95 6.94 16.02
CA ILE A 14 6.50 6.75 16.18
C ILE A 14 5.91 8.00 16.87
N PRO A 15 5.08 8.78 16.16
CA PRO A 15 4.31 9.88 16.75
C PRO A 15 3.39 9.40 17.88
N ARG A 16 3.06 10.30 18.82
CA ARG A 16 2.31 9.95 20.04
C ARG A 16 0.92 9.36 19.75
N ASP A 17 0.22 9.90 18.77
CA ASP A 17 -1.08 9.39 18.31
C ASP A 17 -0.98 7.96 17.76
N ILE A 18 0.10 7.64 17.06
CA ILE A 18 0.36 6.29 16.55
C ILE A 18 0.74 5.33 17.68
N GLN A 19 1.50 5.79 18.69
CA GLN A 19 1.80 4.97 19.87
C GLN A 19 0.52 4.49 20.56
N PHE A 20 -0.48 5.37 20.71
CA PHE A 20 -1.77 4.98 21.28
C PHE A 20 -2.49 3.93 20.44
N LYS A 21 -2.48 4.03 19.11
CA LYS A 21 -3.08 3.03 18.22
C LYS A 21 -2.37 1.67 18.31
N ILE A 22 -1.05 1.67 18.41
CA ILE A 22 -0.24 0.45 18.56
C ILE A 22 -0.58 -0.25 19.89
N LEU A 23 -0.60 0.50 20.99
CA LEU A 23 -0.90 -0.04 22.31
C LEU A 23 -2.35 -0.56 22.40
N ALA A 24 -3.31 0.19 21.85
CA ALA A 24 -4.71 -0.22 21.78
C ALA A 24 -4.89 -1.53 21.00
N LEU A 25 -4.28 -1.66 19.82
CA LEU A 25 -4.33 -2.90 19.03
C LEU A 25 -3.67 -4.08 19.74
N SER A 26 -2.63 -3.81 20.54
CA SER A 26 -1.88 -4.82 21.27
C SER A 26 -2.50 -5.18 22.63
N GLY A 27 -3.61 -4.53 23.01
CA GLY A 27 -4.26 -4.74 24.31
C GLY A 27 -3.42 -4.25 25.51
N LYS A 28 -2.48 -3.32 25.27
CA LYS A 28 -1.54 -2.82 26.28
C LYS A 28 -2.02 -1.50 26.88
N HIS A 29 -1.63 -1.24 28.14
CA HIS A 29 -1.87 0.05 28.78
C HIS A 29 -1.04 1.16 28.13
N THR A 30 -1.51 2.41 28.22
CA THR A 30 -0.92 3.60 27.59
C THR A 30 0.53 3.90 27.98
N ASN A 31 0.99 3.39 29.12
CA ASN A 31 2.37 3.55 29.61
C ASN A 31 3.23 2.29 29.41
N SER A 32 2.73 1.31 28.66
CA SER A 32 3.49 0.07 28.40
C SER A 32 4.55 0.29 27.33
N GLU A 33 5.63 -0.49 27.41
CA GLU A 33 6.67 -0.48 26.38
C GLU A 33 6.14 -1.05 25.05
N ILE A 34 6.49 -0.35 23.96
CA ILE A 34 6.23 -0.76 22.58
C ILE A 34 7.44 -1.56 22.10
N THR A 35 7.20 -2.82 21.74
CA THR A 35 8.18 -3.70 21.12
C THR A 35 8.09 -3.63 19.60
N VAL A 36 9.13 -4.08 18.90
CA VAL A 36 9.12 -4.20 17.43
C VAL A 36 7.93 -5.04 16.94
N SER A 37 7.54 -6.09 17.68
CA SER A 37 6.40 -6.92 17.31
C SER A 37 5.08 -6.15 17.32
N ASP A 38 4.90 -5.23 18.27
CA ASP A 38 3.68 -4.41 18.36
C ASP A 38 3.59 -3.46 17.16
N VAL A 39 4.73 -2.85 16.78
CA VAL A 39 4.84 -1.97 15.60
C VAL A 39 4.49 -2.71 14.33
N LEU A 40 5.09 -3.90 14.13
CA LEU A 40 4.85 -4.70 12.93
C LEU A 40 3.40 -5.17 12.85
N ARG A 41 2.82 -5.63 13.97
CA ARG A 41 1.42 -6.03 14.04
C ARG A 41 0.49 -4.89 13.65
N TRP A 42 0.73 -3.69 14.20
CA TRP A 42 -0.06 -2.50 13.87
C TRP A 42 0.10 -2.10 12.40
N ALA A 43 1.33 -2.05 11.88
CA ALA A 43 1.58 -1.69 10.49
C ALA A 43 0.88 -2.64 9.50
N VAL A 44 0.92 -3.95 9.76
CA VAL A 44 0.21 -4.95 8.95
C VAL A 44 -1.31 -4.76 9.02
N SER A 45 -1.85 -4.52 10.22
CA SER A 45 -3.28 -4.29 10.43
C SER A 45 -3.78 -3.04 9.70
N GLU A 46 -3.04 -1.93 9.79
CA GLU A 46 -3.39 -0.70 9.07
C GLU A 46 -3.25 -0.87 7.56
N THR A 47 -2.18 -1.51 7.09
CA THR A 47 -2.00 -1.80 5.66
C THR A 47 -3.17 -2.61 5.12
N TRP A 48 -3.62 -3.63 5.85
CA TRP A 48 -4.77 -4.44 5.46
C TRP A 48 -6.08 -3.64 5.43
N THR A 49 -6.29 -2.76 6.41
CA THR A 49 -7.48 -1.92 6.48
C THR A 49 -7.52 -0.92 5.33
N GLU A 50 -6.39 -0.25 5.08
CA GLU A 50 -6.23 0.69 3.99
C GLU A 50 -6.37 0.01 2.62
N LEU A 51 -5.79 -1.19 2.47
CA LEU A 51 -5.89 -1.98 1.25
C LEU A 51 -7.35 -2.28 0.93
N ARG A 52 -8.12 -2.78 1.90
CA ARG A 52 -9.56 -3.06 1.73
C ARG A 52 -10.34 -1.81 1.36
N HIS A 53 -10.02 -0.67 1.97
CA HIS A 53 -10.68 0.60 1.63
C HIS A 53 -10.37 1.05 0.19
N ARG A 54 -9.16 0.76 -0.32
CA ARG A 54 -8.74 1.14 -1.69
C ARG A 54 -9.20 0.17 -2.78
N MET A 55 -9.50 -1.08 -2.44
CA MET A 55 -9.91 -2.11 -3.42
C MET A 55 -11.00 -1.65 -4.40
N PRO A 56 -12.10 -0.98 -3.99
CA PRO A 56 -13.13 -0.53 -4.92
C PRO A 56 -12.62 0.50 -5.94
N ILE A 57 -11.76 1.43 -5.49
CA ILE A 57 -11.17 2.45 -6.36
C ILE A 57 -10.29 1.78 -7.41
N TRP A 58 -9.44 0.84 -6.99
CA TRP A 58 -8.61 0.08 -7.93
C TRP A 58 -9.44 -0.74 -8.91
N ALA A 59 -10.57 -1.30 -8.48
CA ALA A 59 -11.47 -2.02 -9.38
C ALA A 59 -12.07 -1.09 -10.45
N VAL A 60 -12.49 0.13 -10.07
CA VAL A 60 -12.99 1.13 -11.02
C VAL A 60 -11.88 1.60 -11.95
N GLN A 61 -10.68 1.84 -11.43
CA GLN A 61 -9.51 2.22 -12.21
C GLN A 61 -9.12 1.13 -13.21
N GLY A 62 -9.15 -0.14 -12.81
CA GLY A 62 -8.88 -1.29 -13.68
C GLY A 62 -9.90 -1.38 -14.82
N LYS A 63 -11.21 -1.28 -14.52
CA LYS A 63 -12.25 -1.25 -15.57
C LYS A 63 -12.06 -0.08 -16.54
N ARG A 64 -11.73 1.10 -16.01
CA ARG A 64 -11.46 2.28 -16.84
C ARG A 64 -10.23 2.07 -17.72
N PHE A 65 -9.17 1.48 -17.19
CA PHE A 65 -7.96 1.17 -17.93
C PHE A 65 -8.25 0.25 -19.13
N GLU A 66 -8.97 -0.86 -18.92
CA GLU A 66 -9.30 -1.78 -20.01
C GLU A 66 -10.15 -1.11 -21.10
N ARG A 67 -11.13 -0.28 -20.69
CA ARG A 67 -11.92 0.51 -21.65
C ARG A 67 -11.05 1.44 -22.48
N GLN A 68 -10.14 2.19 -21.84
CA GLN A 68 -9.26 3.13 -22.55
C GLN A 68 -8.26 2.40 -23.45
N ARG A 69 -7.72 1.27 -22.99
CA ARG A 69 -6.83 0.42 -23.77
C ARG A 69 -7.48 -0.05 -25.08
N ALA A 70 -8.74 -0.46 -25.04
CA ALA A 70 -9.49 -0.85 -26.23
C ALA A 70 -9.68 0.34 -27.20
N ILE A 71 -10.04 1.51 -26.68
CA ILE A 71 -10.21 2.73 -27.49
C ILE A 71 -8.89 3.10 -28.19
N TRP A 72 -7.78 3.14 -27.45
CA TRP A 72 -6.46 3.46 -28.02
C TRP A 72 -6.00 2.45 -29.06
N GLY A 73 -6.29 1.15 -28.85
CA GLY A 73 -6.01 0.11 -29.85
C GLY A 73 -6.77 0.35 -31.16
N ASN A 74 -8.04 0.72 -31.09
CA ASN A 74 -8.83 0.99 -32.28
C ASN A 74 -8.38 2.28 -33.00
N THR A 75 -8.14 3.36 -32.25
CA THR A 75 -7.67 4.62 -32.85
C THR A 75 -6.31 4.47 -33.53
N SER A 76 -5.40 3.66 -32.96
CA SER A 76 -4.13 3.38 -33.62
C SER A 76 -4.30 2.56 -34.90
N ALA A 77 -5.16 1.54 -34.89
CA ALA A 77 -5.48 0.77 -36.10
C ALA A 77 -6.14 1.62 -37.20
N ASP A 78 -7.11 2.46 -36.85
CA ASP A 78 -7.79 3.37 -37.79
C ASP A 78 -6.82 4.39 -38.39
N TYR A 79 -5.88 4.91 -37.60
CA TYR A 79 -4.84 5.82 -38.07
C TYR A 79 -3.93 5.16 -39.13
N PHE A 80 -3.55 3.89 -38.92
CA PHE A 80 -2.72 3.16 -39.89
C PHE A 80 -3.50 2.71 -41.13
N ALA A 81 -4.80 2.41 -41.00
CA ALA A 81 -5.66 2.03 -42.13
C ALA A 81 -6.05 3.23 -43.03
N GLY A 82 -6.08 4.45 -42.49
CA GLY A 82 -6.33 5.68 -43.27
C GLY A 82 -5.11 6.21 -44.04
N LEU A 83 -3.93 5.60 -43.85
CA LEU A 83 -2.67 5.96 -44.52
C LEU A 83 -2.26 4.97 -45.63
N SER A 84 -3.06 3.91 -45.86
CA SER A 84 -2.88 2.91 -46.93
C SER A 84 -3.92 3.07 -48.03
#